data_AF-A0A662VII5-F1
#
_entry.id   AF-A0A662VII5-F1
#
_cell.length_a   1.000
_cell.length_b   1.000
_cell.length_c   1.000
_cell.angle_alpha   90.00
_cell.angle_beta   90.00
_cell.angle_gamma   90.00
#
_symmetry.space_group_name_H-M   'P 1'
#
loop_
_entity.id
_entity.type
_entity.pdbx_description
1 polymer ?
#
loop_
_entity_poly.entity_id
_entity_poly.type
_entity_poly.pdbx_seq_one_letter_code
_entity_poly.pdbx_strand_id
1 'polypeptide(L)'
;MNNKENELRRLLLKKLELINRKINEKARENPVYTSVLNDLSEIINKIKLSKTVPIISKKQIDFYMLLMNKINEITILLEDENTSPEDLISAYKDVKSLINSYLDFIKKEALKNKILMSLPVIFAFLVYLTNIFTLRQIQQIGLLNITTLIIGGMAVAFLFIRMDLSYIFLMLSAIIGLVQLSIRKTLTENDIYTGFIYVLVFITATTYLHTIKTVKSKEYLSKIKELASNIEKISIRKEQRAEKIETIEEENKLYEKALELYKKTYGSNAEQLLNYTINIMVMHGLKRREALEKILRNTHT
;
A
#
# COMPACT_ATOMS: atom_id res chain seq x y z
N MET A 1 19.28 -4.39 14.47
CA MET A 1 19.55 -5.11 13.20
C MET A 1 18.27 -5.70 12.62
N ASN A 2 18.12 -5.55 11.30
CA ASN A 2 16.99 -5.91 10.43
C ASN A 2 15.65 -5.19 10.67
N ASN A 3 15.64 -3.95 10.20
CA ASN A 3 14.48 -3.16 9.81
C ASN A 3 13.68 -3.95 8.75
N LYS A 4 12.79 -4.85 9.19
CA LYS A 4 11.79 -5.49 8.32
C LYS A 4 10.75 -4.42 7.99
N GLU A 5 11.13 -3.53 7.09
CA GLU A 5 10.27 -2.48 6.55
C GLU A 5 8.99 -3.09 5.97
N ASN A 6 7.92 -2.30 5.98
CA ASN A 6 6.71 -2.64 5.24
C ASN A 6 7.08 -2.81 3.75
N GLU A 7 6.92 -4.03 3.24
CA GLU A 7 7.38 -4.42 1.90
C GLU A 7 6.77 -3.56 0.79
N LEU A 8 5.51 -3.12 0.94
CA LEU A 8 4.87 -2.21 -0.02
C LEU A 8 5.58 -0.85 -0.08
N ARG A 9 5.97 -0.31 1.09
CA ARG A 9 6.73 0.95 1.16
C ARG A 9 8.07 0.81 0.46
N ARG A 10 8.77 -0.31 0.69
CA ARG A 10 10.07 -0.58 0.07
C ARG A 10 9.97 -0.64 -1.45
N LEU A 11 8.95 -1.33 -1.97
CA LEU A 11 8.70 -1.42 -3.41
C LEU A 11 8.31 -0.07 -4.02
N LEU A 12 7.45 0.70 -3.33
CA LEU A 12 7.09 2.06 -3.74
C LEU A 12 8.33 2.97 -3.83
N LEU A 13 9.17 2.98 -2.79
CA LEU A 13 10.41 3.76 -2.76
C LEU A 13 11.33 3.40 -3.91
N LYS A 14 11.56 2.10 -4.17
CA LYS A 14 12.39 1.64 -5.28
C LYS A 14 11.90 2.19 -6.63
N LYS A 15 10.59 2.24 -6.82
CA LYS A 15 9.98 2.72 -8.08
C LYS A 15 10.03 4.23 -8.21
N LEU A 16 9.77 4.98 -7.13
CA LEU A 16 9.92 6.43 -7.12
C LEU A 16 11.37 6.86 -7.31
N GLU A 17 12.35 6.13 -6.75
CA GLU A 17 13.77 6.37 -6.97
C GLU A 17 14.18 6.14 -8.43
N LEU A 18 13.59 5.16 -9.11
CA LEU A 18 13.79 4.95 -10.55
C LEU A 18 13.26 6.12 -11.37
N ILE A 19 12.04 6.58 -11.08
CA ILE A 19 11.44 7.77 -11.72
C ILE A 19 12.30 9.00 -11.47
N ASN A 20 12.78 9.19 -10.23
CA ASN A 20 13.63 10.32 -9.88
C ASN A 20 14.92 10.36 -10.70
N ARG A 21 15.52 9.19 -11.00
CA ARG A 21 16.69 9.10 -11.88
C ARG A 21 16.35 9.50 -13.32
N LYS A 22 15.26 8.96 -13.88
CA LYS A 22 14.81 9.30 -15.25
C LYS A 22 14.48 10.79 -15.38
N ILE A 23 13.80 11.38 -14.40
CA ILE A 23 13.50 12.82 -14.39
C ILE A 23 14.79 13.65 -14.28
N ASN A 24 15.78 13.19 -13.49
CA ASN A 24 17.07 13.88 -13.40
C ASN A 24 17.83 13.90 -14.73
N GLU A 25 17.70 12.84 -15.54
CA GLU A 25 18.25 12.81 -16.90
C GLU A 25 17.55 13.84 -17.79
N LYS A 26 16.21 13.84 -17.85
CA LYS A 26 15.44 14.86 -18.60
C LYS A 26 15.67 16.29 -18.06
N ALA A 27 15.91 16.48 -16.78
CA ALA A 27 16.17 17.78 -16.17
C ALA A 27 17.52 18.40 -16.58
N ARG A 28 18.49 17.57 -16.98
CA ARG A 28 19.76 18.06 -17.57
C ARG A 28 19.55 18.64 -18.95
N GLU A 29 18.55 18.15 -19.68
CA GLU A 29 18.19 18.58 -21.03
C GLU A 29 17.20 19.75 -21.01
N ASN A 30 16.26 19.75 -20.06
CA ASN A 30 15.24 20.79 -19.91
C ASN A 30 15.04 21.20 -18.43
N PRO A 31 15.39 22.44 -18.04
CA PRO A 31 15.32 22.92 -16.66
C PRO A 31 13.90 22.99 -16.08
N VAL A 32 12.86 22.89 -16.91
CA VAL A 32 11.46 22.84 -16.46
C VAL A 32 11.22 21.67 -15.49
N TYR A 33 11.94 20.56 -15.65
CA TYR A 33 11.83 19.38 -14.79
C TYR A 33 12.53 19.50 -13.43
N THR A 34 13.36 20.54 -13.21
CA THR A 34 14.09 20.71 -11.94
C THR A 34 13.13 20.90 -10.76
N SER A 35 11.99 21.57 -10.96
CA SER A 35 10.96 21.75 -9.94
C SER A 35 10.36 20.40 -9.50
N VAL A 36 10.02 19.54 -10.47
CA VAL A 36 9.49 18.20 -10.25
C VAL A 36 10.52 17.31 -9.53
N LEU A 37 11.79 17.40 -9.91
CA LEU A 37 12.88 16.63 -9.29
C LEU A 37 13.04 16.95 -7.80
N ASN A 38 13.02 18.24 -7.45
CA ASN A 38 13.13 18.70 -6.07
C ASN A 38 11.94 18.24 -5.23
N ASP A 39 10.72 18.43 -5.73
CA ASP A 39 9.50 17.99 -5.05
C ASP A 39 9.47 16.47 -4.86
N LEU A 40 9.86 15.69 -5.88
CA LEU A 40 9.91 14.23 -5.81
C LEU A 40 10.93 13.75 -4.78
N SER A 41 12.09 14.40 -4.72
CA SER A 41 13.12 14.11 -3.72
C SER A 41 12.62 14.37 -2.29
N GLU A 42 11.89 15.47 -2.08
CA GLU A 42 11.25 15.77 -0.79
C GLU A 42 10.21 14.69 -0.40
N ILE A 43 9.38 14.27 -1.36
CA ILE A 43 8.36 13.24 -1.15
C ILE A 43 9.00 11.88 -0.82
N ILE A 44 10.05 11.48 -1.55
CA ILE A 44 10.80 10.24 -1.27
C ILE A 44 11.33 10.26 0.17
N ASN A 45 11.87 11.40 0.62
CA ASN A 45 12.34 11.56 2.00
C ASN A 45 11.19 11.47 3.02
N LYS A 46 10.03 12.09 2.75
CA LYS A 46 8.84 11.94 3.60
C LYS A 46 8.38 10.48 3.71
N ILE A 47 8.39 9.72 2.62
CA ILE A 47 8.06 8.29 2.65
C ILE A 47 9.09 7.50 3.47
N LYS A 48 10.39 7.77 3.32
CA LYS A 48 11.46 7.12 4.11
C LYS A 48 11.28 7.33 5.61
N LEU A 49 10.92 8.55 6.01
CA LEU A 49 10.72 8.93 7.42
C LEU A 49 9.35 8.51 7.99
N SER A 50 8.40 8.11 7.13
CA SER A 50 7.06 7.70 7.57
C SER A 50 7.10 6.48 8.51
N LYS A 51 6.18 6.41 9.47
CA LYS A 51 6.05 5.25 10.35
C LYS A 51 5.49 4.06 9.57
N THR A 52 6.03 2.87 9.84
CA THR A 52 5.48 1.64 9.29
C THR A 52 4.26 1.20 10.08
N VAL A 53 3.20 0.85 9.37
CA VAL A 53 2.10 0.07 9.95
C VAL A 53 2.47 -1.41 9.79
N PRO A 54 2.48 -2.21 10.88
CA PRO A 54 2.90 -3.59 10.80
C PRO A 54 1.91 -4.43 9.98
N ILE A 55 0.60 -4.25 10.21
CA ILE A 55 -0.45 -4.97 9.52
C ILE A 55 -0.86 -4.19 8.28
N ILE A 56 -0.82 -4.84 7.13
CA ILE A 56 -1.23 -4.23 5.86
C ILE A 56 -2.74 -4.41 5.71
N SER A 57 -3.47 -3.30 5.68
CA SER A 57 -4.92 -3.34 5.49
C SER A 57 -5.29 -3.38 4.01
N LYS A 58 -6.51 -3.84 3.70
CA LYS A 58 -7.05 -3.81 2.33
C LYS A 58 -6.98 -2.40 1.73
N LYS A 59 -7.31 -1.38 2.53
CA LYS A 59 -7.23 0.02 2.09
C LYS A 59 -5.81 0.45 1.70
N GLN A 60 -4.78 -0.03 2.41
CA GLN A 60 -3.38 0.21 2.00
C GLN A 60 -3.08 -0.40 0.63
N ILE A 61 -3.58 -1.61 0.38
CA ILE A 61 -3.42 -2.30 -0.91
C ILE A 61 -4.13 -1.53 -2.03
N ASP A 62 -5.37 -1.07 -1.79
CA ASP A 62 -6.14 -0.30 -2.76
C ASP A 62 -5.42 1.03 -3.10
N PHE A 63 -4.90 1.74 -2.09
CA PHE A 63 -4.07 2.94 -2.30
C PHE A 63 -2.79 2.64 -3.07
N TYR A 64 -2.10 1.55 -2.74
CA TYR A 64 -0.89 1.13 -3.44
C TYR A 64 -1.19 0.83 -4.92
N MET A 65 -2.30 0.18 -5.22
CA MET A 65 -2.74 -0.08 -6.60
C MET A 65 -3.01 1.21 -7.36
N LEU A 66 -3.72 2.18 -6.77
CA LEU A 66 -3.96 3.49 -7.38
C LEU A 66 -2.64 4.23 -7.66
N LEU A 67 -1.72 4.22 -6.70
CA LEU A 67 -0.39 4.80 -6.86
C LEU A 67 0.39 4.13 -7.98
N MET A 68 0.41 2.80 -8.04
CA MET A 68 1.14 2.07 -9.09
C MET A 68 0.60 2.38 -10.48
N ASN A 69 -0.72 2.54 -10.64
CA ASN A 69 -1.30 2.97 -11.92
C ASN A 69 -0.77 4.34 -12.36
N LYS A 70 -0.85 5.35 -11.48
CA LYS A 70 -0.39 6.72 -11.81
C LYS A 70 1.13 6.83 -11.96
N ILE A 71 1.90 6.04 -11.21
CA ILE A 71 3.35 5.94 -11.34
C ILE A 71 3.75 5.33 -12.69
N ASN A 72 2.99 4.34 -13.19
CA ASN A 72 3.25 3.78 -14.52
C ASN A 72 2.93 4.78 -15.64
N GLU A 73 1.86 5.56 -15.50
CA GLU A 73 1.51 6.65 -16.43
C GLU A 73 2.71 7.61 -16.59
N ILE A 74 3.30 8.07 -15.49
CA ILE A 74 4.54 8.88 -15.52
C ILE A 74 5.70 8.12 -16.17
N THR A 75 5.82 6.81 -15.93
CA THR A 75 6.92 6.02 -16.49
C THR A 75 6.84 5.96 -18.02
N ILE A 76 5.64 5.88 -18.57
CA ILE A 76 5.38 5.87 -20.03
C ILE A 76 5.63 7.25 -20.62
N LEU A 77 5.12 8.31 -19.99
CA LEU A 77 5.38 9.71 -20.37
C LEU A 77 6.88 10.06 -20.33
N LEU A 78 7.66 9.37 -19.49
CA LEU A 78 9.11 9.52 -19.46
C LEU A 78 9.83 8.75 -20.58
N GLU A 79 9.23 7.68 -21.09
CA GLU A 79 9.80 6.85 -22.17
C GLU A 79 9.46 7.39 -23.56
N ASP A 80 8.36 8.14 -23.69
CA ASP A 80 8.03 8.84 -24.93
C ASP A 80 8.86 10.13 -25.10
N GLU A 81 9.47 10.26 -26.27
CA GLU A 81 10.30 11.40 -26.67
C GLU A 81 9.44 12.62 -27.06
N ASN A 82 8.17 12.42 -27.42
CA ASN A 82 7.26 13.49 -27.87
C ASN A 82 6.42 14.09 -26.75
N THR A 83 6.53 13.57 -25.53
CA THR A 83 5.71 14.02 -24.39
C THR A 83 5.99 15.48 -24.03
N SER A 84 4.92 16.28 -23.93
CA SER A 84 5.01 17.67 -23.46
C SER A 84 5.46 17.73 -21.99
N PRO A 85 6.33 18.69 -21.61
CA PRO A 85 6.64 18.95 -20.20
C PRO A 85 5.40 19.18 -19.33
N GLU A 86 4.34 19.76 -19.92
CA GLU A 86 3.09 20.07 -19.22
C GLU A 86 2.31 18.81 -18.82
N ASP A 87 2.27 17.81 -19.71
CA ASP A 87 1.61 16.52 -19.45
C ASP A 87 2.31 15.78 -18.31
N LEU A 88 3.65 15.79 -18.31
CA LEU A 88 4.44 15.17 -17.25
C LEU A 88 4.26 15.88 -15.91
N ILE A 89 4.22 17.22 -15.90
CA ILE A 89 3.96 18.01 -14.68
C ILE A 89 2.54 17.72 -14.16
N SER A 90 1.55 17.61 -15.04
CA SER A 90 0.17 17.30 -14.67
C SER A 90 0.06 15.91 -14.03
N ALA A 91 0.59 14.87 -14.69
CA ALA A 91 0.63 13.51 -14.16
C ALA A 91 1.41 13.42 -12.83
N TYR A 92 2.49 14.20 -12.71
CA TYR A 92 3.24 14.31 -11.46
C TYR A 92 2.42 14.92 -10.32
N LYS A 93 1.63 15.98 -10.58
CA LYS A 93 0.76 16.60 -9.57
C LYS A 93 -0.26 15.59 -9.02
N ASP A 94 -0.83 14.75 -9.88
CA ASP A 94 -1.73 13.67 -9.47
C ASP A 94 -1.04 12.68 -8.54
N VAL A 95 0.16 12.21 -8.92
CA VAL A 95 0.96 11.31 -8.09
C VAL A 95 1.32 11.95 -6.75
N LYS A 96 1.75 13.21 -6.74
CA LYS A 96 2.05 13.97 -5.51
C LYS A 96 0.84 14.03 -4.59
N SER A 97 -0.34 14.35 -5.12
CA SER A 97 -1.60 14.40 -4.36
C SER A 97 -1.95 13.04 -3.74
N LEU A 98 -1.84 11.97 -4.52
CA LEU A 98 -2.11 10.61 -4.05
C LEU A 98 -1.10 10.14 -3.00
N ILE A 99 0.19 10.47 -3.15
CA ILE A 99 1.22 10.12 -2.17
C ILE A 99 0.95 10.86 -0.85
N ASN A 100 0.61 12.15 -0.89
CA ASN A 100 0.29 12.89 0.33
C ASN A 100 -0.94 12.29 1.03
N SER A 101 -1.98 11.94 0.26
CA SER A 101 -3.16 11.24 0.78
C SER A 101 -2.81 9.89 1.42
N TYR A 102 -1.91 9.13 0.79
CA TYR A 102 -1.40 7.88 1.33
C TYR A 102 -0.62 8.09 2.63
N LEU A 103 0.26 9.09 2.70
CA LEU A 103 1.03 9.41 3.90
C LEU A 103 0.13 9.82 5.07
N ASP A 104 -0.89 10.64 4.81
CA ASP A 104 -1.87 11.03 5.83
C ASP A 104 -2.68 9.84 6.32
N PHE A 105 -3.08 8.95 5.41
CA PHE A 105 -3.75 7.72 5.74
C PHE A 105 -2.88 6.82 6.62
N ILE A 106 -1.62 6.58 6.25
CA ILE A 106 -0.65 5.80 7.03
C ILE A 106 -0.43 6.40 8.41
N LYS A 107 -0.33 7.73 8.51
CA LYS A 107 -0.18 8.43 9.80
C LYS A 107 -1.39 8.21 10.71
N LYS A 108 -2.61 8.35 10.18
CA LYS A 108 -3.87 8.10 10.91
C LYS A 108 -3.98 6.64 11.34
N GLU A 109 -3.64 5.71 10.45
CA GLU A 109 -3.73 4.28 10.73
C GLU A 109 -2.67 3.82 11.74
N ALA A 110 -1.45 4.37 11.68
CA ALA A 110 -0.41 4.14 12.69
C ALA A 110 -0.84 4.63 14.08
N LEU A 111 -1.49 5.80 14.16
CA LEU A 111 -2.04 6.32 15.41
C LEU A 111 -3.16 5.42 15.94
N LYS A 112 -4.13 5.08 15.08
CA LYS A 112 -5.23 4.19 15.43
C LYS A 112 -4.72 2.85 15.95
N ASN A 113 -3.77 2.22 15.25
CA ASN A 113 -3.20 0.96 15.68
C ASN A 113 -2.42 1.10 16.98
N LYS A 114 -1.68 2.19 17.20
CA LYS A 114 -1.02 2.43 18.48
C LYS A 114 -2.02 2.49 19.63
N ILE A 115 -3.13 3.22 19.46
CA ILE A 115 -4.19 3.32 20.48
C ILE A 115 -4.83 1.95 20.73
N LEU A 116 -5.27 1.28 19.66
CA LEU A 116 -5.94 -0.01 19.73
C LEU A 116 -5.07 -1.07 20.43
N MET A 117 -3.75 -1.06 20.18
CA MET A 117 -2.81 -1.99 20.79
C MET A 117 -2.37 -1.57 22.19
N SER A 118 -2.55 -0.32 22.61
CA SER A 118 -2.20 0.11 23.97
C SER A 118 -3.36 -0.08 24.95
N LEU A 119 -4.61 -0.01 24.45
CA LEU A 119 -5.82 -0.06 25.27
C LEU A 119 -5.91 -1.32 26.14
N PRO A 120 -5.63 -2.56 25.64
CA PRO A 120 -5.74 -3.76 26.46
C PRO A 120 -4.76 -3.78 27.64
N VAL A 121 -3.55 -3.26 27.44
CA VAL A 121 -2.53 -3.18 28.49
C VAL A 121 -2.98 -2.19 29.58
N ILE A 122 -3.46 -1.02 29.19
CA ILE A 122 -3.96 0.00 30.12
C ILE A 122 -5.17 -0.53 30.89
N PHE A 123 -6.12 -1.15 30.19
CA PHE A 123 -7.33 -1.69 30.79
C PHE A 123 -7.01 -2.80 31.80
N ALA A 124 -6.13 -3.75 31.43
CA ALA A 124 -5.69 -4.80 32.34
C ALA A 124 -5.02 -4.23 33.60
N PHE A 125 -4.18 -3.19 33.45
CA PHE A 125 -3.56 -2.53 34.59
C PHE A 125 -4.58 -1.84 35.52
N LEU A 126 -5.60 -1.19 34.96
CA LEU A 126 -6.70 -0.61 35.74
C LEU A 126 -7.48 -1.69 36.51
N VAL A 127 -7.68 -2.84 35.90
CA VAL A 127 -8.32 -3.99 36.57
C VAL A 127 -7.45 -4.51 37.72
N TYR A 128 -6.12 -4.58 37.55
CA TYR A 128 -5.23 -4.97 38.65
C TYR A 128 -5.22 -3.96 39.80
N LEU A 129 -5.25 -2.66 39.48
CA LEU A 129 -5.37 -1.60 40.48
C LEU A 129 -6.66 -1.72 41.29
N THR A 130 -7.80 -1.85 40.60
CA THR A 130 -9.11 -1.98 41.26
C THR A 130 -9.18 -3.22 42.15
N ASN A 131 -8.67 -4.37 41.68
CA ASN A 131 -8.58 -5.58 42.49
C ASN A 131 -7.76 -5.42 43.78
N ILE A 132 -6.67 -4.64 43.76
CA ILE A 132 -5.90 -4.36 44.97
C ILE A 132 -6.66 -3.42 45.92
N PHE A 133 -7.34 -2.41 45.40
CA PHE A 133 -8.13 -1.50 46.23
C PHE A 133 -9.27 -2.24 46.95
N THR A 134 -9.97 -3.15 46.26
CA THR A 134 -11.01 -3.97 46.88
C THR A 134 -10.44 -4.97 47.89
N LEU A 135 -9.30 -5.61 47.60
CA LEU A 135 -8.64 -6.55 48.52
C LEU A 135 -8.02 -5.86 49.74
N ARG A 136 -7.58 -4.60 49.62
CA ARG A 136 -7.08 -3.78 50.72
C ARG A 136 -8.14 -3.52 51.78
N GLN A 137 -9.39 -3.34 51.35
CA GLN A 137 -10.53 -3.13 52.24
C GLN A 137 -10.86 -4.39 53.07
N ILE A 138 -10.43 -5.58 52.61
CA ILE A 138 -10.69 -6.89 53.22
C ILE A 138 -9.45 -7.43 53.97
N GLN A 139 -8.38 -6.64 54.13
CA GLN A 139 -7.11 -7.02 54.77
C GLN A 139 -6.40 -8.28 54.18
N GLN A 140 -6.69 -8.64 52.93
CA GLN A 140 -6.09 -9.81 52.24
C GLN A 140 -5.06 -9.42 51.17
N ILE A 141 -4.14 -8.50 51.48
CA ILE A 141 -3.04 -8.19 50.55
C ILE A 141 -1.94 -9.23 50.71
N GLY A 142 -1.93 -10.24 49.85
CA GLY A 142 -0.81 -11.16 49.70
C GLY A 142 0.33 -10.56 48.87
N LEU A 143 1.57 -11.01 49.13
CA LEU A 143 2.78 -10.62 48.38
C LEU A 143 2.61 -10.80 46.85
N LEU A 144 1.86 -11.83 46.44
CA LEU A 144 1.59 -12.16 45.03
C LEU A 144 0.65 -11.16 44.32
N ASN A 145 -0.24 -10.47 45.04
CA ASN A 145 -1.04 -9.39 44.45
C ASN A 145 -0.15 -8.19 44.10
N ILE A 146 0.78 -7.85 45.00
CA ILE A 146 1.74 -6.77 44.81
C ILE A 146 2.66 -7.08 43.63
N THR A 147 3.15 -8.32 43.50
CA THR A 147 3.98 -8.71 42.35
C THR A 147 3.20 -8.63 41.03
N THR A 148 1.94 -9.06 40.99
CA THR A 148 1.09 -8.94 39.80
C THR A 148 0.90 -7.48 39.37
N LEU A 149 0.68 -6.57 40.32
CA LEU A 149 0.59 -5.13 40.06
C LEU A 149 1.92 -4.54 39.56
N ILE A 150 3.04 -4.89 40.18
CA ILE A 150 4.36 -4.40 39.75
C ILE A 150 4.64 -4.83 38.31
N ILE A 151 4.38 -6.10 37.97
CA ILE A 151 4.58 -6.63 36.63
C ILE A 151 3.61 -5.99 35.63
N GLY A 152 2.34 -5.78 36.01
CA GLY A 152 1.39 -5.02 35.21
C GLY A 152 1.79 -3.55 35.01
N GLY A 153 2.36 -2.90 36.03
CA GLY A 153 2.89 -1.54 35.94
C GLY A 153 4.11 -1.47 35.03
N MET A 154 5.00 -2.48 35.07
CA MET A 154 6.07 -2.63 34.10
C MET A 154 5.51 -2.78 32.68
N ALA A 155 4.45 -3.54 32.47
CA ALA A 155 3.80 -3.65 31.17
C ALA A 155 3.36 -2.28 30.63
N VAL A 156 2.79 -1.41 31.46
CA VAL A 156 2.44 -0.03 31.09
C VAL A 156 3.68 0.81 30.77
N ALA A 157 4.72 0.74 31.59
CA ALA A 157 5.97 1.46 31.32
C ALA A 157 6.57 1.06 29.96
N PHE A 158 6.55 -0.23 29.63
CA PHE A 158 7.05 -0.75 28.37
C PHE A 158 6.19 -0.37 27.15
N LEU A 159 4.95 0.10 27.30
CA LEU A 159 4.16 0.63 26.16
C LEU A 159 4.89 1.76 25.43
N PHE A 160 5.63 2.58 26.17
CA PHE A 160 6.32 3.75 25.63
C PHE A 160 7.67 3.40 24.98
N ILE A 161 8.23 2.23 25.31
CA ILE A 161 9.53 1.77 24.81
C ILE A 161 9.33 0.76 23.68
N ARG A 162 8.65 -0.35 23.98
CA ARG A 162 8.50 -1.52 23.11
C ARG A 162 7.22 -2.27 23.43
N MET A 163 6.24 -2.19 22.52
CA MET A 163 4.94 -2.85 22.71
C MET A 163 5.07 -4.38 22.83
N ASP A 164 6.00 -5.03 22.14
CA ASP A 164 6.20 -6.47 22.28
C ASP A 164 6.62 -6.89 23.70
N LEU A 165 7.51 -6.11 24.35
CA LEU A 165 7.85 -6.34 25.75
C LEU A 165 6.65 -6.09 26.66
N SER A 166 5.90 -5.01 26.43
CA SER A 166 4.68 -4.70 27.19
C SER A 166 3.72 -5.89 27.26
N TYR A 167 3.45 -6.53 26.11
CA TYR A 167 2.58 -7.70 26.04
C TYR A 167 3.18 -8.97 26.65
N ILE A 168 4.51 -9.13 26.66
CA ILE A 168 5.18 -10.22 27.40
C ILE A 168 4.97 -10.04 28.92
N PHE A 169 5.20 -8.84 29.44
CA PHE A 169 4.96 -8.54 30.85
C PHE A 169 3.47 -8.68 31.22
N LEU A 170 2.57 -8.26 30.32
CA LEU A 170 1.14 -8.45 30.51
C LEU A 170 0.77 -9.94 30.61
N MET A 171 1.30 -10.77 29.71
CA MET A 171 1.10 -12.22 29.74
C MET A 171 1.67 -12.84 31.04
N LEU A 172 2.88 -12.44 31.46
CA LEU A 172 3.47 -12.91 32.72
C LEU A 172 2.62 -12.53 33.94
N SER A 173 2.08 -11.30 33.97
CA SER A 173 1.19 -10.87 35.06
C SER A 173 -0.06 -11.75 35.15
N ALA A 174 -0.65 -12.11 34.02
CA ALA A 174 -1.82 -12.97 33.98
C ALA A 174 -1.52 -14.40 34.43
N ILE A 175 -0.37 -14.97 34.02
CA ILE A 175 0.06 -16.30 34.47
C ILE A 175 0.25 -16.32 35.99
N ILE A 176 0.91 -15.31 36.56
CA ILE A 176 1.14 -15.21 38.00
C ILE A 176 -0.20 -15.07 38.75
N GLY A 177 -1.11 -14.24 38.22
CA GLY A 177 -2.46 -14.10 38.77
C GLY A 177 -3.27 -15.40 38.78
N LEU A 178 -3.18 -16.21 37.71
CA LEU A 178 -3.83 -17.52 37.63
C LEU A 178 -3.21 -18.52 38.60
N VAL A 179 -1.88 -18.60 38.68
CA VAL A 179 -1.18 -19.47 39.63
C VAL A 179 -1.57 -19.12 41.07
N GLN A 180 -1.71 -17.83 41.37
CA GLN A 180 -2.15 -17.38 42.68
C GLN A 180 -3.57 -17.89 43.02
N LEU A 181 -4.50 -17.83 42.06
CA LEU A 181 -5.85 -18.35 42.26
C LEU A 181 -5.84 -19.87 42.49
N SER A 182 -4.97 -20.61 41.80
CA SER A 182 -4.85 -22.07 41.95
C SER A 182 -4.32 -22.53 43.30
N ILE A 183 -3.55 -21.68 44.01
CA ILE A 183 -2.99 -22.01 45.33
C ILE A 183 -4.00 -21.75 46.48
N ARG A 184 -5.11 -21.02 46.21
CA ARG A 184 -6.13 -20.76 47.23
C ARG A 184 -6.87 -22.05 47.61
N LYS A 185 -7.02 -22.28 48.91
CA LYS A 185 -7.76 -23.45 49.45
C LYS A 185 -9.27 -23.38 49.22
N THR A 186 -9.83 -22.17 49.14
CA THR A 186 -11.25 -21.92 48.90
C THR A 186 -11.40 -20.78 47.90
N LEU A 187 -12.16 -21.01 46.84
CA LEU A 187 -12.46 -20.00 45.84
C LEU A 187 -13.75 -19.26 46.20
N THR A 188 -13.71 -17.94 46.17
CA THR A 188 -14.90 -17.07 46.26
C THR A 188 -15.45 -16.76 44.86
N GLU A 189 -16.69 -16.25 44.78
CA GLU A 189 -17.24 -15.77 43.49
C GLU A 189 -16.34 -14.70 42.84
N ASN A 190 -15.79 -13.79 43.65
CA ASN A 190 -14.83 -12.77 43.20
C ASN A 190 -13.54 -13.36 42.62
N ASP A 191 -13.09 -14.50 43.15
CA ASP A 191 -11.91 -15.21 42.64
C ASP A 191 -12.18 -15.80 41.25
N ILE A 192 -13.40 -16.27 40.99
CA ILE A 192 -13.82 -16.79 39.68
C ILE A 192 -13.82 -15.67 38.64
N TYR A 193 -14.44 -14.52 38.95
CA TYR A 193 -14.43 -13.35 38.05
C TYR A 193 -13.00 -12.85 37.77
N THR A 194 -12.16 -12.81 38.81
CA THR A 194 -10.76 -12.43 38.68
C THR A 194 -9.99 -13.43 37.79
N GLY A 195 -10.28 -14.73 37.91
CA GLY A 195 -9.74 -15.77 37.04
C GLY A 195 -10.11 -15.57 35.58
N PHE A 196 -11.38 -15.28 35.29
CA PHE A 196 -11.84 -14.98 33.93
C PHE A 196 -11.11 -13.77 33.31
N ILE A 197 -10.91 -12.72 34.10
CA ILE A 197 -10.16 -11.53 33.68
C ILE A 197 -8.72 -11.93 33.30
N TYR A 198 -8.02 -12.69 34.15
CA TYR A 198 -6.65 -13.11 33.83
C TYR A 198 -6.58 -14.00 32.58
N VAL A 199 -7.55 -14.90 32.38
CA VAL A 199 -7.66 -15.70 31.14
C VAL A 199 -7.86 -14.78 29.93
N LEU A 200 -8.74 -13.79 30.01
CA LEU A 200 -8.98 -12.84 28.92
C LEU A 200 -7.72 -12.03 28.59
N VAL A 201 -7.01 -11.56 29.61
CA VAL A 201 -5.74 -10.84 29.46
C VAL A 201 -4.69 -11.74 28.79
N PHE A 202 -4.59 -13.00 29.22
CA PHE A 202 -3.68 -13.98 28.64
C PHE A 202 -3.99 -14.26 27.16
N ILE A 203 -5.26 -14.51 26.82
CA ILE A 203 -5.70 -14.71 25.43
C ILE A 203 -5.40 -13.47 24.57
N THR A 204 -5.68 -12.27 25.10
CA THR A 204 -5.43 -11.02 24.39
C THR A 204 -3.93 -10.83 24.11
N ALA A 205 -3.08 -11.09 25.11
CA ALA A 205 -1.64 -10.93 24.98
C ALA A 205 -1.01 -11.95 24.05
N THR A 206 -1.41 -13.22 24.15
CA THR A 206 -0.95 -14.28 23.26
C THR A 206 -1.40 -14.04 21.82
N THR A 207 -2.64 -13.60 21.60
CA THR A 207 -3.15 -13.23 20.28
C THR A 207 -2.31 -12.11 19.65
N TYR A 208 -2.02 -11.04 20.40
CA TYR A 208 -1.18 -9.95 19.92
C TYR A 208 0.23 -10.44 19.52
N LEU A 209 0.90 -11.19 20.39
CA LEU A 209 2.24 -11.71 20.12
C LEU A 209 2.25 -12.64 18.90
N HIS A 210 1.23 -13.48 18.77
CA HIS A 210 1.04 -14.34 17.61
C HIS A 210 0.86 -13.51 16.33
N THR A 211 -0.01 -12.50 16.33
CA THR A 211 -0.21 -11.60 15.18
C THR A 211 1.10 -10.93 14.77
N ILE A 212 1.86 -10.37 15.70
CA ILE A 212 3.14 -9.73 15.41
C ILE A 212 4.16 -10.73 14.83
N LYS A 213 4.20 -11.96 15.36
CA LYS A 213 5.05 -13.04 14.84
C LYS A 213 4.67 -13.40 13.40
N THR A 214 3.38 -13.57 13.13
CA THR A 214 2.83 -13.92 11.81
C THR A 214 3.12 -12.83 10.79
N VAL A 215 2.89 -11.57 11.14
CA VAL A 215 3.16 -10.41 10.26
C VAL A 215 4.66 -10.25 9.96
N LYS A 216 5.54 -10.67 10.88
CA LYS A 216 7.00 -10.66 10.68
C LYS A 216 7.54 -11.93 9.99
N SER A 217 6.68 -12.91 9.71
CA SER A 217 7.07 -14.18 9.11
C SER A 217 7.52 -14.00 7.66
N LYS A 218 8.38 -14.89 7.18
CA LYS A 218 8.82 -14.88 5.77
C LYS A 218 7.65 -15.12 4.82
N GLU A 219 6.72 -16.00 5.20
CA GLU A 219 5.54 -16.35 4.40
C GLU A 219 4.58 -15.17 4.20
N TYR A 220 4.31 -14.40 5.27
CA TYR A 220 3.50 -13.19 5.14
C TYR A 220 4.17 -12.18 4.20
N LEU A 221 5.47 -11.92 4.39
CA LEU A 221 6.22 -11.00 3.54
C LEU A 221 6.27 -11.46 2.07
N SER A 222 6.37 -12.77 1.81
CA SER A 222 6.34 -13.29 0.43
C SER A 222 4.97 -13.10 -0.22
N LYS A 223 3.87 -13.31 0.51
CA LYS A 223 2.51 -13.06 -0.01
C LYS A 223 2.31 -11.58 -0.37
N ILE A 224 2.79 -10.67 0.45
CA ILE A 224 2.73 -9.22 0.16
C ILE A 224 3.55 -8.87 -1.08
N LYS A 225 4.75 -9.44 -1.21
CA LYS A 225 5.60 -9.23 -2.39
C LYS A 225 4.96 -9.75 -3.67
N GLU A 226 4.35 -10.93 -3.61
CA GLU A 226 3.60 -11.51 -4.73
C GLU A 226 2.41 -10.62 -5.12
N LEU A 227 1.63 -10.17 -4.14
CA LEU A 227 0.51 -9.28 -4.36
C LEU A 227 0.93 -7.95 -4.99
N ALA A 228 2.02 -7.35 -4.51
CA ALA A 228 2.58 -6.14 -5.10
C ALA A 228 3.05 -6.36 -6.55
N SER A 229 3.71 -7.49 -6.83
CA SER A 229 4.13 -7.86 -8.19
C SER A 229 2.92 -8.06 -9.12
N ASN A 230 1.84 -8.66 -8.63
CA ASN A 230 0.62 -8.85 -9.40
C ASN A 230 -0.06 -7.51 -9.71
N ILE A 231 -0.13 -6.61 -8.74
CA ILE A 231 -0.62 -5.24 -8.95
C ILE A 231 0.19 -4.53 -10.03
N GLU A 232 1.52 -4.61 -9.96
CA GLU A 232 2.40 -4.01 -10.96
C GLU A 232 2.13 -4.58 -12.36
N LYS A 233 2.06 -5.91 -12.51
CA LYS A 233 1.74 -6.55 -13.79
C LYS A 233 0.36 -6.12 -14.34
N ILE A 234 -0.65 -6.02 -13.47
CA ILE A 234 -2.00 -5.59 -13.87
C ILE A 234 -1.98 -4.13 -14.34
N SER A 235 -1.31 -3.26 -13.59
CA SER A 235 -1.21 -1.84 -13.93
C SER A 235 -0.53 -1.62 -15.29
N ILE A 236 0.53 -2.37 -15.61
CA ILE A 236 1.19 -2.31 -16.94
C ILE A 236 0.28 -2.84 -18.04
N ARG A 237 -0.37 -4.00 -17.83
CA ARG A 237 -1.27 -4.61 -18.84
C ARG A 237 -2.49 -3.75 -19.15
N LYS A 238 -3.01 -3.04 -18.15
CA LYS A 238 -4.15 -2.13 -18.34
C LYS A 238 -3.77 -1.00 -19.31
N GLU A 239 -2.58 -0.46 -19.14
CA GLU A 239 -2.06 0.63 -19.96
C GLU A 239 -1.80 0.17 -21.40
N GLN A 240 -1.14 -0.98 -21.59
CA GLN A 240 -0.95 -1.59 -22.91
C GLN A 240 -2.28 -1.89 -23.63
N ARG A 241 -3.33 -2.23 -22.89
CA ARG A 241 -4.67 -2.41 -23.46
C ARG A 241 -5.32 -1.09 -23.82
N ALA A 242 -5.16 -0.04 -23.02
CA ALA A 242 -5.67 1.30 -23.33
C ALA A 242 -5.02 1.84 -24.61
N GLU A 243 -3.69 1.78 -24.71
CA GLU A 243 -2.92 2.16 -25.90
C GLU A 243 -3.35 1.37 -27.14
N LYS A 244 -3.59 0.06 -26.99
CA LYS A 244 -4.09 -0.79 -28.09
C LYS A 244 -5.52 -0.39 -28.52
N ILE A 245 -6.40 -0.06 -27.58
CA ILE A 245 -7.77 0.37 -27.88
C ILE A 245 -7.76 1.72 -28.60
N GLU A 246 -6.96 2.67 -28.13
CA GLU A 246 -6.78 3.98 -28.74
C GLU A 246 -6.22 3.85 -30.16
N THR A 247 -5.21 3.00 -30.36
CA THR A 247 -4.65 2.71 -31.69
C THR A 247 -5.70 2.13 -32.64
N ILE A 248 -6.56 1.22 -32.17
CA ILE A 248 -7.64 0.65 -32.99
C ILE A 248 -8.69 1.72 -33.33
N GLU A 249 -9.02 2.59 -32.39
CA GLU A 249 -9.98 3.66 -32.62
C GLU A 249 -9.45 4.71 -33.61
N GLU A 250 -8.17 5.07 -33.52
CA GLU A 250 -7.49 5.93 -34.50
C GLU A 250 -7.41 5.28 -35.89
N GLU A 251 -7.05 3.99 -35.96
CA GLU A 251 -7.05 3.24 -37.23
C GLU A 251 -8.45 3.20 -37.87
N ASN A 252 -9.50 3.05 -37.06
CA ASN A 252 -10.88 3.09 -37.54
C ASN A 252 -11.26 4.48 -38.07
N LYS A 253 -10.87 5.57 -37.38
CA LYS A 253 -11.09 6.94 -37.88
C LYS A 253 -10.36 7.20 -39.20
N LEU A 254 -9.12 6.71 -39.34
CA LEU A 254 -8.37 6.80 -40.59
C LEU A 254 -9.03 5.98 -41.71
N TYR A 255 -9.53 4.78 -41.38
CA TYR A 255 -10.25 3.92 -42.30
C TYR A 255 -11.54 4.58 -42.80
N GLU A 256 -12.34 5.17 -41.91
CA GLU A 256 -13.58 5.88 -42.28
C GLU A 256 -13.30 7.06 -43.21
N LYS A 257 -12.25 7.85 -42.93
CA LYS A 257 -11.83 8.95 -43.81
C LYS A 257 -11.40 8.45 -45.19
N ALA A 258 -10.61 7.39 -45.24
CA ALA A 258 -10.16 6.80 -46.51
C ALA A 258 -11.35 6.22 -47.29
N LEU A 259 -12.31 5.61 -46.60
CA LEU A 259 -13.53 5.07 -47.18
C LEU A 259 -14.42 6.17 -47.75
N GLU A 260 -14.54 7.33 -47.08
CA GLU A 260 -15.28 8.46 -47.61
C GLU A 260 -14.68 8.99 -48.92
N LEU A 261 -13.35 9.08 -49.00
CA LEU A 261 -12.64 9.46 -50.23
C LEU A 261 -12.85 8.42 -51.33
N TYR A 262 -12.70 7.13 -51.02
CA TYR A 262 -12.92 6.06 -51.98
C TYR A 262 -14.37 6.01 -52.45
N LYS A 263 -15.35 6.33 -51.60
CA LYS A 263 -16.77 6.44 -51.98
C LYS A 263 -17.00 7.56 -52.99
N LYS A 264 -16.31 8.69 -52.86
CA LYS A 264 -16.39 9.80 -53.82
C LYS A 264 -15.85 9.40 -55.20
N THR A 265 -14.79 8.60 -55.25
CA THR A 265 -14.12 8.21 -56.51
C THR A 265 -14.69 6.94 -57.15
N TYR A 266 -15.05 5.94 -56.34
CA TYR A 266 -15.36 4.57 -56.79
C TYR A 266 -16.78 4.10 -56.43
N GLY A 267 -17.59 4.95 -55.81
CA GLY A 267 -19.02 4.69 -55.56
C GLY A 267 -19.28 3.42 -54.74
N SER A 268 -20.12 2.53 -55.25
CA SER A 268 -20.54 1.30 -54.56
C SER A 268 -19.41 0.30 -54.31
N ASN A 269 -18.32 0.36 -55.08
CA ASN A 269 -17.20 -0.58 -54.97
C ASN A 269 -16.08 -0.07 -54.04
N ALA A 270 -16.26 1.11 -53.46
CA ALA A 270 -15.26 1.81 -52.66
C ALA A 270 -14.68 0.98 -51.52
N GLU A 271 -15.53 0.27 -50.77
CA GLU A 271 -15.10 -0.50 -49.61
C GLU A 271 -14.25 -1.71 -50.00
N GLN A 272 -14.65 -2.42 -51.06
CA GLN A 272 -13.89 -3.57 -51.57
C GLN A 272 -12.52 -3.14 -52.13
N LEU A 273 -12.47 -2.04 -52.88
CA LEU A 273 -11.23 -1.51 -53.46
C LEU A 273 -10.29 -0.94 -52.40
N LEU A 274 -10.83 -0.26 -51.38
CA LEU A 274 -10.04 0.23 -50.26
C LEU A 274 -9.41 -0.93 -49.49
N ASN A 275 -10.22 -1.94 -49.14
CA ASN A 275 -9.76 -3.13 -48.42
C ASN A 275 -8.70 -3.90 -49.22
N TYR A 276 -8.88 -4.03 -50.54
CA TYR A 276 -7.89 -4.65 -51.42
C TYR A 276 -6.57 -3.88 -51.43
N THR A 277 -6.63 -2.55 -51.52
CA THR A 277 -5.44 -1.68 -51.55
C THR A 277 -4.68 -1.74 -50.22
N ILE A 278 -5.39 -1.68 -49.09
CA ILE A 278 -4.81 -1.84 -47.76
C ILE A 278 -4.12 -3.20 -47.64
N ASN A 279 -4.78 -4.28 -48.07
CA ASN A 279 -4.24 -5.63 -47.97
C ASN A 279 -2.96 -5.80 -48.80
N ILE A 280 -2.90 -5.24 -50.01
CA ILE A 280 -1.67 -5.24 -50.82
C ILE A 280 -0.53 -4.51 -50.10
N MET A 281 -0.80 -3.31 -49.57
CA MET A 281 0.21 -2.53 -48.86
C MET A 281 0.72 -3.27 -47.62
N VAL A 282 -0.17 -3.93 -46.88
CA VAL A 282 0.19 -4.75 -45.72
C VAL A 282 1.02 -5.98 -46.13
N MET A 283 0.67 -6.65 -47.24
CA MET A 283 1.48 -7.76 -47.78
C MET A 283 2.89 -7.30 -48.21
N HIS A 284 3.04 -6.03 -48.60
CA HIS A 284 4.34 -5.41 -48.88
C HIS A 284 5.08 -4.89 -47.64
N GLY A 285 4.60 -5.23 -46.43
CA GLY A 285 5.30 -4.98 -45.17
C GLY A 285 4.93 -3.67 -44.47
N LEU A 286 3.95 -2.91 -44.98
CA LEU A 286 3.43 -1.74 -44.27
C LEU A 286 2.53 -2.16 -43.11
N LYS A 287 2.56 -1.41 -42.01
CA LYS A 287 1.52 -1.54 -40.98
C LYS A 287 0.20 -0.99 -41.51
N ARG A 288 -0.93 -1.51 -41.01
CA ARG A 288 -2.28 -1.09 -41.47
C ARG A 288 -2.49 0.43 -41.35
N ARG A 289 -2.11 1.03 -40.22
CA ARG A 289 -2.10 2.50 -40.04
C ARG A 289 -1.28 3.23 -41.11
N GLU A 290 -0.05 2.79 -41.37
CA GLU A 290 0.84 3.42 -42.36
C GLU A 290 0.26 3.32 -43.78
N ALA A 291 -0.37 2.18 -44.11
CA ALA A 291 -1.09 2.01 -45.37
C ALA A 291 -2.26 2.99 -45.49
N LEU A 292 -3.07 3.15 -44.44
CA LEU A 292 -4.18 4.10 -44.40
C LEU A 292 -3.71 5.57 -44.55
N GLU A 293 -2.66 5.96 -43.84
CA GLU A 293 -2.09 7.31 -43.95
C GLU A 293 -1.52 7.57 -45.35
N LYS A 294 -0.87 6.58 -45.97
CA LYS A 294 -0.34 6.68 -47.34
C LYS A 294 -1.46 6.83 -48.36
N ILE A 295 -2.57 6.10 -48.20
CA ILE A 295 -3.75 6.21 -49.05
C ILE A 295 -4.34 7.63 -48.96
N LEU A 296 -4.51 8.15 -47.74
CA LEU A 296 -5.03 9.50 -47.50
C LEU A 296 -4.13 10.59 -48.09
N ARG A 297 -2.80 10.44 -48.02
CA ARG A 297 -1.86 11.39 -48.64
C ARG A 297 -1.92 11.38 -50.16
N ASN A 298 -2.06 10.20 -50.78
CA ASN A 298 -2.06 10.04 -52.23
C ASN A 298 -3.39 10.40 -52.91
N THR A 299 -4.47 10.59 -52.16
CA THR A 299 -5.79 10.99 -52.70
C THR A 299 -6.03 12.51 -52.68
N HIS A 300 -5.07 13.30 -52.19
CA HIS A 300 -5.11 14.77 -52.16
C HIS A 300 -4.33 15.46 -53.30
N THR A 301 -3.84 14.70 -54.29
CA THR A 301 -3.26 15.19 -55.56
C THR A 301 -4.16 14.78 -56.71
#